data_AF-A0A7S1RGY1-F1
#
_entry.id   AF-A0A7S1RGY1-F1
#
_cell.length_a   1.000
_cell.length_b   1.000
_cell.length_c   1.000
_cell.angle_alpha   90.00
_cell.angle_beta   90.00
_cell.angle_gamma   90.00
#
_symmetry.space_group_name_H-M   'P 1'
#
loop_
_entity.id
_entity.type
_entity.pdbx_description
1 polymer ?
#
loop_
_entity_poly.entity_id
_entity_poly.type
_entity_poly.pdbx_seq_one_letter_code
_entity_poly.pdbx_strand_id
1 'polypeptide(L)'
;VAALLDRAYALGPCPQPPPMPDAPLKLVLTGKPFAGKRTLAARLAESYNLQVIDVDELVRECLSLSKRPDLPTTRPVDVMSFTAELMDEHCRKCEEEGNPYIRQLQGIGYDLQGRLDRGEAVDDETYVEMLCTKIRSLFPGHLAARPPLGREAAASAAGTARDGA
;
A
#
# COMPACT_ATOMS: atom_id res chain seq x y z
N VAL A 1 8.16 32.46 37.71
CA VAL A 1 6.92 32.52 36.88
C VAL A 1 6.80 31.30 35.97
N ALA A 2 7.82 30.92 35.19
CA ALA A 2 7.78 29.72 34.34
C ALA A 2 7.47 28.41 35.10
N ALA A 3 8.10 28.17 36.26
CA ALA A 3 7.84 26.98 37.07
C ALA A 3 6.42 26.91 37.70
N LEU A 4 5.72 28.04 37.81
CA LEU A 4 4.32 28.08 38.27
C LEU A 4 3.35 27.71 37.14
N LEU A 5 3.71 28.03 35.89
CA LEU A 5 2.92 27.65 34.71
C LEU A 5 3.03 26.16 34.42
N ASP A 6 4.22 25.56 34.54
CA ASP A 6 4.41 24.10 34.37
C ASP A 6 3.58 23.26 35.35
N ARG A 7 3.40 23.77 36.58
CA ARG A 7 2.64 23.07 37.62
C ARG A 7 1.13 23.30 37.50
N ALA A 8 0.72 24.47 37.02
CA ALA A 8 -0.69 24.81 36.77
C ALA A 8 -1.23 24.15 35.49
N TYR A 9 -0.36 23.86 34.52
CA TYR A 9 -0.69 23.23 33.24
C TYR A 9 0.01 21.88 33.05
N ALA A 10 0.22 21.12 34.13
CA ALA A 10 0.59 19.72 34.03
C ALA A 10 -0.54 18.98 33.31
N LEU A 11 -0.44 18.88 31.99
CA LEU A 11 -1.33 18.09 31.15
C LEU A 11 -1.36 16.69 31.77
N GLY A 12 -2.56 16.22 32.12
CA GLY A 12 -2.74 14.87 32.63
C GLY A 12 -2.10 13.86 31.68
N PRO A 13 -1.72 12.66 32.18
CA PRO A 13 -1.12 11.64 31.33
C PRO A 13 -1.99 11.45 30.08
N CYS A 14 -1.35 11.46 28.89
CA CYS A 14 -2.09 11.31 27.64
C CYS A 14 -3.03 10.11 27.75
N PRO A 15 -4.31 10.28 27.40
CA PRO A 15 -5.26 9.16 27.40
C PRO A 15 -4.65 8.04 26.55
N GLN A 16 -4.67 6.82 27.09
CA GLN A 16 -4.15 5.69 26.36
C GLN A 16 -4.94 5.54 25.05
N PRO A 17 -4.26 5.44 23.90
CA PRO A 17 -4.96 5.27 22.63
C PRO A 17 -5.82 4.00 22.71
N PRO A 18 -7.02 4.01 22.11
CA PRO A 18 -7.87 2.82 22.09
C PRO A 18 -7.12 1.64 21.45
N PRO A 19 -7.42 0.39 21.87
CA PRO A 19 -6.84 -0.78 21.23
C PRO A 19 -7.19 -0.78 19.74
N MET A 20 -6.22 -1.17 18.91
CA MET A 20 -6.38 -1.14 17.47
C MET A 20 -7.47 -2.13 17.03
N PRO A 21 -8.34 -1.79 16.06
CA PRO A 21 -9.35 -2.72 15.57
C PRO A 21 -8.72 -3.97 14.92
N ASP A 22 -9.35 -5.13 15.12
CA ASP A 22 -8.93 -6.42 14.55
C ASP A 22 -9.14 -6.52 13.02
N ALA A 23 -9.68 -5.47 12.38
CA ALA A 23 -9.96 -5.44 10.95
C ALA A 23 -8.71 -5.03 10.14
N PRO A 24 -8.55 -5.53 8.90
CA PRO A 24 -7.43 -5.14 8.04
C PRO A 24 -7.46 -3.64 7.75
N LEU A 25 -6.41 -2.94 8.17
CA LEU A 25 -6.29 -1.49 8.01
C LEU A 25 -5.94 -1.12 6.56
N LYS A 26 -6.74 -0.22 5.99
CA LYS A 26 -6.48 0.41 4.68
C LYS A 26 -6.38 1.90 4.89
N LEU A 27 -5.18 2.44 4.70
CA LEU A 27 -4.88 3.85 4.97
C LEU A 27 -4.41 4.52 3.68
N VAL A 28 -4.91 5.72 3.44
CA VAL A 28 -4.46 6.59 2.34
C VAL A 28 -3.99 7.90 2.97
N LEU A 29 -2.73 8.24 2.76
CA LEU A 29 -2.11 9.45 3.32
C LEU A 29 -1.98 10.52 2.24
N THR A 30 -2.66 11.65 2.41
CA THR A 30 -2.69 12.72 1.41
C THR A 30 -2.26 14.08 1.97
N GLY A 31 -1.94 15.02 1.08
CA GLY A 31 -1.76 16.44 1.37
C GLY A 31 -0.44 17.03 0.85
N LYS A 32 -0.05 18.20 1.37
CA LYS A 32 1.11 18.96 0.88
C LYS A 32 2.45 18.19 0.95
N PRO A 33 3.39 18.46 0.03
CA PRO A 33 4.75 17.93 0.12
C PRO A 33 5.43 18.41 1.40
N PHE A 34 6.40 17.65 1.92
CA PHE A 34 7.14 17.91 3.17
C PHE A 34 6.32 17.90 4.47
N ALA A 35 5.04 17.54 4.44
CA ALA A 35 4.22 17.38 5.66
C ALA A 35 4.61 16.15 6.52
N GLY A 36 5.68 15.43 6.18
CA GLY A 36 6.14 14.24 6.92
C GLY A 36 5.32 12.97 6.70
N LYS A 37 4.45 12.92 5.67
CA LYS A 37 3.58 11.76 5.39
C LYS A 37 4.36 10.46 5.23
N ARG A 38 5.48 10.51 4.50
CA ARG A 38 6.34 9.34 4.28
C ARG A 38 6.96 8.83 5.59
N THR A 39 7.40 9.75 6.45
CA THR A 39 7.92 9.41 7.79
C THR A 39 6.86 8.79 8.67
N LEU A 40 5.63 9.31 8.62
CA LEU A 40 4.50 8.75 9.34
C LEU A 40 4.12 7.36 8.79
N ALA A 41 4.09 7.20 7.46
CA ALA A 41 3.83 5.93 6.79
C ALA A 41 4.81 4.84 7.22
N ALA A 42 6.12 5.15 7.24
CA ALA A 42 7.15 4.21 7.67
C ALA A 42 6.95 3.76 9.13
N ARG A 43 6.68 4.70 10.04
CA ARG A 43 6.41 4.36 11.45
C ARG A 43 5.16 3.50 11.63
N LEU A 44 4.10 3.77 10.86
CA LEU A 44 2.89 2.95 10.87
C LEU A 44 3.16 1.56 10.30
N ALA A 45 3.97 1.46 9.25
CA ALA A 45 4.36 0.18 8.65
C ALA A 45 5.12 -0.69 9.65
N GLU A 46 6.08 -0.13 10.38
CA GLU A 46 6.83 -0.85 11.42
C GLU A 46 5.94 -1.24 12.61
N SER A 47 5.06 -0.34 13.07
CA SER A 47 4.24 -0.58 14.26
C SER A 47 3.11 -1.60 14.01
N TYR A 48 2.59 -1.63 12.79
CA TYR A 48 1.38 -2.39 12.44
C TYR A 48 1.61 -3.40 11.32
N ASN A 49 2.87 -3.64 10.95
CA ASN A 49 3.29 -4.57 9.90
C ASN A 49 2.54 -4.36 8.57
N LEU A 50 2.40 -3.08 8.17
CA LEU A 50 1.67 -2.69 6.97
C LEU A 50 2.59 -2.63 5.75
N GLN A 51 2.04 -2.94 4.57
CA GLN A 51 2.72 -2.70 3.30
C GLN A 51 2.50 -1.25 2.87
N VAL A 52 3.60 -0.51 2.69
CA VAL A 52 3.57 0.84 2.12
C VAL A 52 3.58 0.73 0.60
N ILE A 53 2.72 1.53 -0.04
CA ILE A 53 2.67 1.67 -1.50
C ILE A 53 2.74 3.17 -1.81
N ASP A 54 3.83 3.59 -2.44
CA ASP A 54 4.00 4.95 -2.95
C ASP A 54 3.79 4.94 -4.47
N VAL A 55 3.02 5.90 -4.98
CA VAL A 55 2.70 6.01 -6.40
C VAL A 55 3.95 6.36 -7.20
N ASP A 56 4.81 7.24 -6.68
CA ASP A 56 6.03 7.64 -7.36
C ASP A 56 7.03 6.49 -7.48
N GLU A 57 7.10 5.65 -6.45
CA GLU A 57 7.95 4.45 -6.44
C GLU A 57 7.39 3.39 -7.39
N LEU A 58 6.07 3.21 -7.41
CA LEU A 58 5.40 2.27 -8.30
C LEU A 58 5.61 2.61 -9.78
N VAL A 59 5.56 3.89 -10.16
CA VAL A 59 5.89 4.33 -11.53
C VAL A 59 7.30 3.89 -11.90
N ARG A 60 8.29 4.19 -11.06
CA ARG A 60 9.69 3.82 -11.32
C ARG A 60 9.86 2.30 -11.43
N GLU A 61 9.11 1.54 -10.63
CA GLU A 61 9.12 0.08 -10.67
C GLU A 61 8.61 -0.45 -12.00
N CYS A 62 7.48 0.08 -12.49
CA CYS A 62 6.92 -0.35 -13.76
C CYS A 62 7.85 -0.03 -14.93
N LEU A 63 8.51 1.12 -14.88
CA LEU A 63 9.48 1.52 -15.89
C LEU A 63 10.73 0.63 -15.86
N SER A 64 11.27 0.28 -14.68
CA SER A 64 12.43 -0.61 -14.59
C SER A 64 12.12 -2.03 -15.06
N LEU A 65 10.90 -2.52 -14.82
CA LEU A 65 10.43 -3.83 -15.28
C LEU A 65 10.27 -3.93 -16.81
N SER A 66 10.15 -2.80 -17.52
CA SER A 66 9.86 -2.76 -18.96
C SER A 66 11.04 -3.12 -19.89
N LYS A 67 12.21 -3.52 -19.36
CA LYS A 67 13.39 -4.06 -20.09
C LYS A 67 14.03 -3.15 -21.17
N ARG A 68 13.89 -1.82 -21.11
CA ARG A 68 14.79 -0.90 -21.85
C ARG A 68 15.80 -0.21 -20.91
N PRO A 69 17.11 -0.24 -21.20
CA PRO A 69 18.16 0.27 -20.31
C PRO A 69 18.46 1.77 -20.43
N ASP A 70 17.62 2.57 -21.10
CA ASP A 70 18.07 3.86 -21.66
C ASP A 70 17.78 5.08 -20.79
N LEU A 71 17.31 4.91 -19.54
CA LEU A 71 17.23 6.02 -18.60
C LEU A 71 18.45 5.96 -17.66
N PRO A 72 19.55 6.66 -17.97
CA PRO A 72 20.66 6.72 -17.05
C PRO A 72 20.17 7.47 -15.81
N THR A 73 20.22 6.77 -14.67
CA THR A 73 19.90 7.24 -13.30
C THR A 73 20.87 8.36 -12.86
N THR A 74 20.95 9.44 -13.64
CA THR A 74 21.91 10.54 -13.48
C THR A 74 21.20 11.89 -13.30
N ARG A 75 20.50 12.00 -12.15
CA ARG A 75 20.35 13.15 -11.21
C ARG A 75 19.63 14.43 -11.70
N PRO A 76 18.94 15.23 -10.83
CA PRO A 76 18.87 15.18 -9.37
C PRO A 76 17.41 15.11 -8.86
N VAL A 77 16.95 13.93 -8.47
CA VAL A 77 16.04 13.85 -7.33
C VAL A 77 16.62 12.78 -6.42
N ASP A 78 17.57 13.22 -5.60
CA ASP A 78 18.07 12.44 -4.47
C ASP A 78 16.94 12.38 -3.42
N VAL A 79 15.91 11.57 -3.69
CA VAL A 79 14.92 11.20 -2.68
C VAL A 79 15.38 9.90 -2.04
N MET A 80 16.43 10.03 -1.24
CA MET A 80 16.92 9.03 -0.29
C MET A 80 17.26 7.66 -0.88
N SER A 81 18.56 7.37 -0.79
CA SER A 81 19.24 6.08 -0.89
C SER A 81 18.69 4.90 -0.04
N PHE A 82 17.44 4.96 0.42
CA PHE A 82 16.75 3.88 1.13
C PHE A 82 15.90 2.98 0.20
N THR A 83 15.55 3.45 -1.00
CA THR A 83 14.60 2.74 -1.90
C THR A 83 15.26 1.79 -2.89
N ALA A 84 16.58 1.87 -3.08
CA ALA A 84 17.28 1.00 -4.03
C ALA A 84 17.27 -0.48 -3.61
N GLU A 85 17.24 -0.76 -2.31
CA GLU A 85 17.26 -2.15 -1.80
C GLU A 85 15.86 -2.81 -1.79
N LEU A 86 14.77 -2.03 -1.88
CA LEU A 86 13.40 -2.57 -1.94
C LEU A 86 12.92 -2.88 -3.38
N MET A 87 13.61 -2.37 -4.41
CA MET A 87 13.20 -2.57 -5.81
C MET A 87 13.62 -3.93 -6.41
N ASP A 88 14.55 -4.66 -5.82
CA ASP A 88 15.07 -5.90 -6.41
C ASP A 88 14.56 -7.20 -5.75
N GLU A 89 14.07 -7.19 -4.51
CA GLU A 89 13.61 -8.43 -3.85
C GLU A 89 12.16 -8.82 -4.17
N HIS A 90 11.22 -7.87 -4.24
CA HIS A 90 9.79 -8.19 -4.33
C HIS A 90 9.35 -8.63 -5.73
N CYS A 91 9.83 -7.99 -6.80
CA CYS A 91 9.53 -8.45 -8.16
C CYS A 91 10.19 -9.79 -8.48
N ARG A 92 11.39 -10.04 -7.94
CA ARG A 92 12.09 -11.32 -8.11
C ARG A 92 11.39 -12.47 -7.37
N LYS A 93 10.94 -12.24 -6.13
CA LYS A 93 10.10 -13.20 -5.37
C LYS A 93 8.74 -13.46 -6.05
N CYS A 94 8.10 -12.45 -6.64
CA CYS A 94 6.82 -12.64 -7.33
C CYS A 94 6.94 -13.29 -8.73
N GLU A 95 8.08 -13.14 -9.43
CA GLU A 95 8.38 -13.94 -10.64
C GLU A 95 8.54 -15.43 -10.30
N GLU A 96 9.14 -15.75 -9.15
CA GLU A 96 9.31 -17.13 -8.67
C GLU A 96 7.98 -17.79 -8.23
N GLU A 97 6.98 -16.99 -7.86
CA GLU A 97 5.64 -17.46 -7.46
C GLU A 97 4.65 -17.67 -8.63
N GLY A 98 5.03 -17.32 -9.87
CA GLY A 98 4.15 -17.49 -11.04
C GLY A 98 2.93 -16.56 -11.05
N ASN A 99 3.04 -15.38 -10.43
CA ASN A 99 1.93 -14.45 -10.29
C ASN A 99 1.61 -13.75 -11.64
N PRO A 100 0.38 -13.88 -12.20
CA PRO A 100 0.02 -13.26 -13.48
C PRO A 100 0.03 -11.73 -13.45
N TYR A 101 -0.08 -11.12 -12.26
CA TYR A 101 -0.13 -9.66 -12.10
C TYR A 101 1.22 -8.98 -12.38
N ILE A 102 2.35 -9.67 -12.21
CA ILE A 102 3.68 -9.12 -12.54
C ILE A 102 3.82 -8.89 -14.05
N ARG A 103 3.33 -9.83 -14.87
CA ARG A 103 3.31 -9.67 -16.33
C ARG A 103 2.39 -8.52 -16.76
N GLN A 104 1.27 -8.32 -16.06
CA GLN A 104 0.40 -7.17 -16.30
C GLN A 104 1.12 -5.86 -15.95
N LEU A 105 1.85 -5.82 -14.84
CA LEU A 105 2.64 -4.67 -14.43
C LEU A 105 3.73 -4.33 -15.46
N GLN A 106 4.41 -5.34 -16.01
CA GLN A 106 5.35 -5.17 -17.13
C GLN A 106 4.67 -4.61 -18.39
N GLY A 107 3.46 -5.09 -18.72
CA GLY A 107 2.68 -4.58 -19.86
C GLY A 107 2.30 -3.11 -19.69
N ILE A 108 1.82 -2.73 -18.50
CA ILE A 108 1.52 -1.34 -18.15
C ILE A 108 2.77 -0.48 -18.21
N GLY A 109 3.91 -0.96 -17.70
CA GLY A 109 5.19 -0.27 -17.80
C GLY A 109 5.63 0.02 -19.23
N TYR A 110 5.41 -0.91 -20.15
CA TYR A 110 5.70 -0.71 -21.57
C TYR A 110 4.81 0.35 -22.21
N ASP A 111 3.50 0.32 -21.94
CA ASP A 111 2.56 1.34 -22.45
C ASP A 111 2.89 2.72 -21.88
N LEU A 112 3.11 2.79 -20.56
CA LEU A 112 3.51 3.99 -19.85
C LEU A 112 4.77 4.62 -20.46
N GLN A 113 5.82 3.82 -20.69
CA GLN A 113 7.04 4.29 -21.34
C GLN A 113 6.77 4.81 -22.74
N GLY A 114 5.96 4.10 -23.54
CA GLY A 114 5.61 4.54 -24.89
C GLY A 114 4.89 5.89 -24.92
N ARG A 115 4.06 6.18 -23.91
CA ARG A 115 3.38 7.48 -23.75
C ARG A 115 4.36 8.58 -23.34
N LEU A 116 5.26 8.28 -22.41
CA LEU A 116 6.31 9.20 -21.97
C LEU A 116 7.28 9.55 -23.12
N ASP A 117 7.66 8.59 -23.96
CA ASP A 117 8.52 8.81 -25.14
C ASP A 117 7.87 9.76 -26.16
N ARG A 118 6.53 9.78 -26.24
CA ARG A 118 5.76 10.72 -27.08
C ARG A 118 5.54 12.08 -26.41
N GLY A 119 5.92 12.23 -25.15
CA GLY A 119 5.64 13.42 -24.34
C GLY A 119 4.16 13.57 -23.97
N GLU A 120 3.40 12.47 -24.02
CA GLU A 120 2.00 12.45 -23.62
C GLU A 120 1.88 12.36 -22.09
N ALA A 121 0.84 13.00 -21.55
CA ALA A 121 0.48 12.80 -20.15
C ALA A 121 -0.03 11.37 -19.94
N VAL A 122 0.22 10.85 -18.74
CA VAL A 122 -0.28 9.54 -18.30
C VAL A 122 -1.72 9.73 -17.85
N ASP A 123 -2.63 8.93 -18.38
CA ASP A 123 -4.04 9.00 -17.99
C ASP A 123 -4.27 8.46 -16.58
N ASP A 124 -5.31 8.96 -15.91
CA ASP A 124 -5.71 8.51 -14.58
C ASP A 124 -6.04 7.01 -14.56
N GLU A 125 -6.61 6.49 -15.65
CA GLU A 125 -6.92 5.08 -15.85
C GLU A 125 -5.66 4.21 -15.76
N THR A 126 -4.56 4.65 -16.40
CA THR A 126 -3.28 3.96 -16.35
C THR A 126 -2.73 3.94 -14.92
N TYR A 127 -2.85 5.04 -14.17
CA TYR A 127 -2.44 5.08 -12.75
C TYR A 127 -3.27 4.13 -11.88
N VAL A 128 -4.58 4.12 -12.06
CA VAL A 128 -5.50 3.25 -11.31
C VAL A 128 -5.23 1.79 -11.62
N GLU A 129 -5.03 1.44 -12.89
CA GLU A 129 -4.74 0.08 -13.32
C GLU A 129 -3.41 -0.41 -12.73
N MET A 130 -2.37 0.43 -12.78
CA MET A 130 -1.08 0.16 -12.18
C MET A 130 -1.18 -0.09 -10.67
N LEU A 131 -1.87 0.80 -9.94
CA LEU A 131 -2.05 0.69 -8.49
C LEU A 131 -2.85 -0.56 -8.11
N CYS A 132 -3.96 -0.83 -8.81
CA CYS A 132 -4.77 -2.02 -8.59
C CYS A 132 -3.97 -3.30 -8.85
N THR A 133 -3.18 -3.33 -9.92
CA THR A 133 -2.36 -4.49 -10.29
C THR A 133 -1.28 -4.75 -9.25
N LYS A 134 -0.62 -3.71 -8.74
CA LYS A 134 0.34 -3.84 -7.64
C LYS A 134 -0.29 -4.36 -6.36
N ILE A 135 -1.44 -3.82 -5.95
CA ILE A 135 -2.18 -4.30 -4.75
C ILE A 135 -2.56 -5.78 -4.92
N ARG A 136 -3.05 -6.19 -6.10
CA ARG A 136 -3.39 -7.59 -6.40
C ARG A 136 -2.16 -8.50 -6.37
N SER A 137 -1.02 -8.00 -6.84
CA SER A 137 0.25 -8.73 -6.79
C SER A 137 0.71 -8.97 -5.36
N LEU A 138 0.55 -7.98 -4.47
CA LEU A 138 0.97 -8.07 -3.07
C LEU A 138 0.00 -8.91 -2.21
N PHE A 139 -1.28 -8.94 -2.59
CA PHE A 139 -2.33 -9.58 -1.80
C PHE A 139 -3.24 -10.51 -2.64
N PRO A 140 -2.70 -11.60 -3.22
CA PRO A 140 -3.43 -12.47 -4.14
C PRO A 140 -4.68 -13.13 -3.51
N GLY A 141 -4.67 -13.38 -2.19
CA GLY A 141 -5.77 -14.04 -1.48
C GLY A 141 -6.79 -13.11 -0.80
N HIS A 142 -6.48 -11.82 -0.60
CA HIS A 142 -7.33 -10.93 0.23
C HIS A 142 -8.36 -10.12 -0.58
N LEU A 143 -8.16 -9.94 -1.88
CA LEU A 143 -9.12 -9.21 -2.72
C LEU A 143 -10.19 -10.13 -3.35
N ALA A 144 -9.91 -11.44 -3.43
CA ALA A 144 -10.80 -12.42 -4.05
C ALA A 144 -11.94 -12.91 -3.13
N ALA A 145 -11.84 -12.72 -1.81
CA ALA A 145 -12.82 -13.26 -0.87
C ALA A 145 -13.29 -12.21 0.15
N ARG A 146 -14.28 -11.39 -0.26
CA ARG A 146 -15.38 -11.10 0.66
C ARG A 146 -16.55 -11.98 0.23
N PRO A 147 -16.86 -13.09 0.94
CA PRO A 147 -18.17 -13.70 0.77
C PRO A 147 -19.23 -12.61 1.01
N PRO A 148 -20.33 -12.58 0.24
CA PRO A 148 -21.32 -11.53 0.34
C PRO A 148 -21.80 -11.41 1.79
N LEU A 149 -21.71 -10.20 2.34
CA LEU A 149 -22.14 -9.88 3.70
C LEU A 149 -23.65 -10.17 3.78
N GLY A 150 -24.01 -11.35 4.30
CA GLY A 150 -25.41 -11.79 4.33
C GLY A 150 -25.65 -13.26 4.64
N ARG A 151 -24.63 -14.12 4.77
CA ARG A 151 -24.83 -15.56 5.03
C ARG A 151 -24.31 -16.11 6.35
N GLU A 152 -23.69 -15.31 7.22
CA GLU A 152 -23.24 -15.81 8.53
C GLU A 152 -24.32 -15.75 9.62
N ALA A 153 -25.45 -15.08 9.39
CA ALA A 153 -26.57 -15.08 10.35
C ALA A 153 -27.51 -16.31 10.22
N ALA A 154 -27.44 -17.09 9.14
CA ALA A 154 -28.43 -18.15 8.87
C ALA A 154 -28.01 -19.56 9.31
N ALA A 155 -26.73 -19.79 9.63
CA ALA A 155 -26.23 -21.12 9.98
C ALA A 155 -26.40 -21.50 11.48
N SER A 156 -26.80 -20.57 12.34
CA SER A 156 -26.95 -20.80 13.79
C SER A 156 -28.37 -21.13 14.26
N ALA A 157 -29.38 -21.14 13.38
CA ALA A 157 -30.79 -21.34 13.79
C ALA A 157 -31.37 -22.74 13.47
N ALA A 158 -30.62 -23.63 12.82
CA ALA A 158 -31.08 -24.98 12.47
C ALA A 158 -30.44 -26.03 13.39
N GLY A 159 -30.81 -26.02 14.67
CA GLY A 159 -30.17 -26.92 15.64
C GLY A 159 -30.85 -27.07 16.98
N THR A 160 -32.16 -26.86 17.11
CA THR A 160 -32.88 -27.28 18.34
C THR A 160 -34.36 -27.56 18.05
N ALA A 161 -34.68 -28.76 17.57
CA ALA A 161 -36.05 -29.32 17.64
C ALA A 161 -36.05 -30.80 17.24
N ARG A 162 -35.51 -31.68 18.10
CA ARG A 162 -35.95 -33.08 18.22
C ARG A 162 -35.60 -33.60 19.60
N ASP A 163 -36.50 -33.36 20.55
CA ASP A 163 -36.73 -34.32 21.63
C ASP A 163 -38.16 -34.16 22.16
N GLY A 164 -38.86 -35.27 22.36
CA GLY A 164 -40.17 -35.32 23.02
C GLY A 164 -41.38 -35.67 22.14
N ALA A 165 -41.64 -36.97 21.99
CA ALA A 165 -42.91 -37.66 22.31
C ALA A 165 -42.92 -39.07 21.67
#